data_AF-A0A7R8VY77-F1
#
_entry.id   AF-A0A7R8VY77-F1
#
_cell.length_a   1.000
_cell.length_b   1.000
_cell.length_c   1.000
_cell.angle_alpha   90.00
_cell.angle_beta   90.00
_cell.angle_gamma   90.00
#
_symmetry.space_group_name_H-M   'P 1'
#
loop_
_entity.id
_entity.type
_entity.pdbx_description
1 polymer ?
#
loop_
_entity_poly.entity_id
_entity_poly.type
_entity_poly.pdbx_seq_one_letter_code
_entity_poly.pdbx_strand_id
1 'polypeptide(L)'
;MKVFVKLRGRRLFVAVSDFAQQLAQIYEQHAEEMQLLVSNFRKKNADLRKERPACPSSLFHTWETMLQEVEIDSQAHSDIASVLGRQVARPLVEKSFHRKIQSRKVFTHRESYETILVKTEEKLAKVWMGVTRACFVPECGLRDKPHFR
;
A
#
# COMPACT_ATOMS: atom_id res chain seq x y z
N MET A 1 -15.77 2.54 -14.03
CA MET A 1 -14.98 3.69 -13.51
C MET A 1 -14.49 3.55 -12.05
N LYS A 2 -15.35 3.25 -11.05
CA LYS A 2 -14.96 3.23 -9.62
C LYS A 2 -13.89 2.18 -9.23
N VAL A 3 -13.88 1.01 -9.89
CA VAL A 3 -12.89 -0.07 -9.65
C VAL A 3 -11.47 0.34 -10.07
N PHE A 4 -11.36 1.06 -11.20
CA PHE A 4 -10.07 1.54 -11.73
C PHE A 4 -9.43 2.61 -10.83
N VAL A 5 -10.24 3.51 -10.25
CA VAL A 5 -9.77 4.54 -9.32
C VAL A 5 -9.25 3.90 -8.02
N LYS A 6 -9.93 2.87 -7.50
CA LYS A 6 -9.54 2.19 -6.25
C LYS A 6 -8.28 1.31 -6.41
N LEU A 7 -8.09 0.71 -7.59
CA LEU A 7 -6.86 -0.02 -7.96
C LEU A 7 -5.67 0.90 -8.25
N ARG A 8 -5.90 2.11 -8.79
CA ARG A 8 -4.84 3.13 -8.97
C ARG A 8 -4.35 3.68 -7.63
N GLY A 9 -5.26 3.95 -6.70
CA GLY A 9 -4.90 4.43 -5.36
C GLY A 9 -3.96 3.47 -4.62
N ARG A 10 -4.23 2.15 -4.67
CA ARG A 10 -3.38 1.13 -4.02
C ARG A 10 -1.96 1.07 -4.61
N ARG A 11 -1.82 1.24 -5.93
CA ARG A 11 -0.51 1.25 -6.59
C ARG A 11 0.35 2.43 -6.13
N LEU A 12 -0.27 3.59 -5.92
CA LEU A 12 0.45 4.76 -5.39
C LEU A 12 0.95 4.53 -3.96
N PHE A 13 0.13 3.95 -3.06
CA PHE A 13 0.57 3.63 -1.69
C PHE A 13 1.80 2.72 -1.67
N VAL A 14 1.81 1.70 -2.52
CA VAL A 14 2.94 0.76 -2.63
C VAL A 14 4.17 1.49 -3.20
N ALA A 15 4.02 2.24 -4.30
CA ALA A 15 5.12 2.96 -4.91
C ALA A 15 5.79 3.98 -3.96
N VAL A 16 4.99 4.75 -3.20
CA VAL A 16 5.52 5.71 -2.23
C VAL A 16 6.20 5.00 -1.06
N SER A 17 5.66 3.85 -0.62
CA SER A 17 6.29 3.03 0.41
C SER A 17 7.64 2.47 -0.04
N ASP A 18 7.69 1.91 -1.25
CA ASP A 18 8.91 1.33 -1.81
C ASP A 18 9.98 2.40 -1.98
N PHE A 19 9.61 3.58 -2.49
CA PHE A 19 10.50 4.72 -2.58
C PHE A 19 11.03 5.16 -1.21
N ALA A 20 10.15 5.34 -0.23
CA ALA A 20 10.56 5.75 1.11
C ALA A 20 11.51 4.72 1.76
N GLN A 21 11.30 3.44 1.49
CA GLN A 21 12.14 2.37 2.02
C GLN A 21 13.51 2.30 1.34
N GLN A 22 13.57 2.48 0.02
CA GLN A 22 14.85 2.59 -0.71
C GLN A 22 15.62 3.84 -0.26
N LEU A 23 14.94 4.97 -0.09
CA LEU A 23 15.57 6.20 0.40
C LEU A 23 16.09 6.03 1.83
N ALA A 24 15.35 5.34 2.70
CA ALA A 24 15.81 5.01 4.05
C ALA A 24 17.09 4.16 4.03
N GLN A 25 17.19 3.16 3.14
CA GLN A 25 18.38 2.34 2.99
C GLN A 25 19.61 3.16 2.53
N ILE A 26 19.41 4.12 1.63
CA ILE A 26 20.49 5.01 1.19
C ILE A 26 21.00 5.86 2.36
N TYR A 27 20.09 6.43 3.17
CA TYR A 27 20.48 7.20 4.34
C TYR A 27 21.18 6.37 5.41
N GLU A 28 20.71 5.15 5.68
CA GLU A 28 21.34 4.23 6.64
C GLU A 28 22.76 3.88 6.21
N GLN A 29 22.94 3.47 4.94
CA GLN A 29 24.25 3.14 4.39
C GLN A 29 25.20 4.35 4.45
N HIS A 30 24.71 5.55 4.10
CA HIS A 30 25.52 6.76 4.16
C HIS A 30 25.97 7.10 5.59
N ALA A 31 25.06 6.98 6.55
CA ALA A 31 25.38 7.16 7.97
C ALA A 31 26.44 6.15 8.44
N GLU A 32 26.30 4.87 8.09
CA GLU A 32 27.28 3.83 8.43
C GLU A 32 28.68 4.15 7.88
N GLU A 33 28.77 4.60 6.64
CA GLU A 33 30.03 5.00 5.99
C GLU A 33 30.68 6.20 6.70
N MET A 34 29.88 7.21 7.07
CA MET A 34 30.35 8.37 7.83
C MET A 34 30.84 7.96 9.23
N GLN A 35 30.09 7.12 9.93
CA GLN A 35 30.47 6.64 11.26
C GLN A 35 31.77 5.84 11.21
N LEU A 36 31.93 4.99 10.20
CA LEU A 36 33.17 4.22 9.98
C LEU A 36 34.35 5.16 9.69
N LEU A 37 34.15 6.18 8.86
CA LEU A 37 35.17 7.18 8.56
C LEU A 37 35.64 7.90 9.84
N VAL A 38 34.71 8.44 10.63
CA VAL A 38 35.02 9.13 11.89
C VAL A 38 35.74 8.19 12.86
N SER A 39 35.25 6.96 13.04
CA SER A 39 35.86 5.95 13.91
C SER A 39 37.31 5.65 13.52
N ASN A 40 37.58 5.49 12.22
CA ASN A 40 38.92 5.22 11.72
C ASN A 40 39.88 6.38 11.97
N PHE A 41 39.45 7.62 11.76
CA PHE A 41 40.31 8.78 11.98
C PHE A 41 40.49 9.13 13.46
N ARG A 42 39.50 8.91 14.33
CA ARG A 42 39.68 9.04 15.78
C ARG A 42 40.71 8.07 16.34
N LYS A 43 40.74 6.82 15.85
CA LYS A 43 41.79 5.85 16.21
C LYS A 43 43.17 6.34 15.78
N LYS A 44 43.33 6.77 14.53
CA LYS A 44 44.59 7.35 14.02
C LYS A 44 45.03 8.58 14.83
N ASN A 45 44.12 9.48 15.18
CA ASN A 45 44.42 10.65 16.01
C ASN A 45 44.94 10.25 17.41
N ALA A 46 44.38 9.20 18.01
CA ALA A 46 44.83 8.70 19.31
C ALA A 46 46.28 8.20 19.28
N ASP A 47 46.70 7.59 18.17
CA ASP A 47 48.08 7.17 17.96
C ASP A 47 49.01 8.35 17.69
N LEU A 48 48.61 9.31 16.84
CA LEU A 48 49.37 10.54 16.58
C LEU A 48 49.62 11.38 17.83
N ARG A 49 48.68 11.42 18.79
CA ARG A 49 48.87 12.09 20.09
C ARG A 49 49.98 11.43 20.92
N LYS A 50 50.19 10.11 20.81
CA LYS A 50 51.25 9.38 21.53
C LYS A 50 52.64 9.69 20.97
N GLU A 51 52.74 9.95 19.67
CA GLU A 51 53.99 10.30 18.98
C GLU A 51 54.47 11.74 19.26
N ARG A 52 53.75 12.48 20.13
CA ARG A 52 54.01 13.87 20.55
C ARG A 52 54.09 14.83 19.35
N PRO A 53 52.95 15.31 18.84
CA PRO A 53 52.94 16.16 17.66
C PRO A 53 53.44 17.57 18.01
N ALA A 54 54.41 18.07 17.25
CA ALA A 54 54.86 19.47 17.24
C ALA A 54 53.85 20.40 16.52
N CYS A 55 52.55 20.11 16.63
CA CYS A 55 51.49 20.79 15.88
C CYS A 55 50.83 21.89 16.74
N PRO A 56 50.47 23.06 16.18
CA PRO A 56 49.70 24.07 16.90
C PRO A 56 48.33 23.53 17.34
N SER A 57 48.00 23.73 18.60
CA SER A 57 46.78 23.21 19.26
C SER A 57 45.47 23.62 18.58
N SER A 58 45.44 24.74 17.85
CA SER A 58 44.25 25.23 17.16
C SER A 58 43.83 24.35 15.97
N LEU A 59 44.77 23.89 15.14
CA LEU A 59 44.46 23.00 14.02
C LEU A 59 43.89 21.68 14.52
N PHE A 60 44.49 21.15 15.58
CA PHE A 60 44.06 19.92 16.20
C PHE A 60 42.65 20.02 16.80
N HIS A 61 42.34 21.15 17.45
CA HIS A 61 40.99 21.44 17.93
C HIS A 61 39.98 21.53 16.79
N THR A 62 40.27 22.31 15.75
CA THR A 62 39.39 22.45 14.56
C THR A 62 39.12 21.10 13.91
N TRP A 63 40.14 20.24 13.81
CA TRP A 63 39.99 18.89 13.27
C TRP A 63 39.08 18.00 14.13
N GLU A 64 39.24 18.02 15.45
CA GLU A 64 38.36 17.26 16.36
C GLU A 64 36.91 17.75 16.27
N THR A 65 36.69 19.06 16.16
CA THR A 65 35.35 19.64 15.92
C THR A 65 34.78 19.14 14.61
N MET A 66 35.55 19.13 13.52
CA MET A 66 35.09 18.60 12.23
C MET A 66 34.68 17.12 12.34
N LEU A 67 35.46 16.28 13.03
CA LEU A 67 35.09 14.88 13.24
C LEU A 67 33.81 14.72 14.09
N GLN A 68 33.57 15.62 15.03
CA GLN A 68 32.34 15.63 15.84
C GLN A 68 31.12 16.05 15.01
N GLU A 69 31.22 17.08 14.16
CA GLU A 69 30.13 17.50 13.28
C GLU A 69 29.75 16.39 12.28
N VAL A 70 30.74 15.69 11.70
CA VAL A 70 30.47 14.54 10.81
C VAL A 70 29.77 13.39 11.56
N GLU A 71 30.10 13.17 12.83
CA GLU A 71 29.41 12.17 13.67
C GLU A 71 27.96 12.58 13.97
N ILE A 72 27.71 13.87 14.20
CA ILE A 72 26.36 14.42 14.38
C ILE A 72 25.53 14.27 13.09
N ASP A 73 26.11 14.59 11.94
CA ASP A 73 25.45 14.44 10.63
C ASP A 73 25.12 12.97 10.33
N SER A 74 26.05 12.07 10.63
CA SER A 74 25.83 10.61 10.55
C SER A 74 24.59 10.20 11.36
N GLN A 75 24.50 10.63 12.62
CA GLN A 75 23.34 10.33 13.47
C GLN A 75 22.03 10.92 12.90
N ALA A 76 22.09 12.14 12.35
CA ALA A 76 20.93 12.77 11.71
C ALA A 76 20.45 11.96 10.49
N HIS A 77 21.36 11.41 9.69
CA HIS A 77 21.01 10.53 8.56
C HIS A 77 20.36 9.22 9.03
N SER A 78 20.87 8.59 10.09
CA SER A 78 20.22 7.41 10.70
C SER A 78 18.82 7.72 11.24
N ASP A 79 18.62 8.89 11.85
CA ASP A 79 17.31 9.32 12.35
C ASP A 79 16.32 9.53 11.20
N ILE A 80 16.76 10.16 10.09
CA ILE A 80 15.95 10.31 8.87
C ILE A 80 15.56 8.95 8.30
N ALA A 81 16.52 8.03 8.15
CA ALA A 81 16.26 6.65 7.69
C ALA A 81 15.19 5.96 8.56
N SER A 82 15.33 6.10 9.87
CA SER A 82 14.40 5.54 10.85
C SER A 82 12.99 6.14 10.74
N VAL A 83 12.87 7.46 10.56
CA VAL A 83 11.58 8.14 10.37
C VAL A 83 10.92 7.70 9.06
N LEU A 84 11.67 7.65 7.96
CA LEU A 84 11.16 7.17 6.67
C LEU A 84 10.64 5.73 6.78
N GLY A 85 11.37 4.84 7.45
CA GLY A 85 10.94 3.47 7.66
C GLY A 85 9.69 3.35 8.56
N ARG A 86 9.70 4.00 9.72
CA ARG A 86 8.65 3.83 10.76
C ARG A 86 7.40 4.64 10.49
N GLN A 87 7.52 5.87 10.02
CA GLN A 87 6.39 6.80 9.90
C GLN A 87 5.83 6.88 8.48
N VAL A 88 6.62 6.49 7.46
CA VAL A 88 6.19 6.56 6.06
C VAL A 88 5.99 5.18 5.45
N ALA A 89 7.04 4.37 5.31
CA ALA A 89 6.97 3.09 4.60
C ALA A 89 5.97 2.11 5.27
N ARG A 90 6.19 1.76 6.55
CA ARG A 90 5.35 0.78 7.26
C ARG A 90 3.84 1.15 7.26
N PRO A 91 3.43 2.39 7.61
CA PRO A 91 2.01 2.74 7.63
C PRO A 91 1.36 2.71 6.24
N LEU A 92 2.11 3.01 5.16
CA LEU A 92 1.59 2.96 3.80
C LEU A 92 1.36 1.52 3.32
N VAL A 93 2.25 0.58 3.68
CA VAL A 93 2.05 -0.86 3.44
C VAL A 93 0.78 -1.35 4.13
N GLU A 94 0.62 -1.05 5.42
CA GLU A 94 -0.54 -1.46 6.21
C GLU A 94 -1.85 -0.90 5.65
N LYS A 95 -1.87 0.40 5.30
CA LYS A 95 -3.02 1.04 4.64
C LYS A 95 -3.34 0.37 3.29
N SER A 96 -2.32 -0.02 2.52
CA SER A 96 -2.51 -0.73 1.25
C SER A 96 -3.15 -2.11 1.45
N PHE A 97 -2.80 -2.81 2.54
CA PHE A 97 -3.35 -4.10 2.91
C PHE A 97 -4.80 -3.99 3.38
N HIS A 98 -5.10 -3.04 4.28
CA HIS A 98 -6.46 -2.80 4.74
C HIS A 98 -7.40 -2.46 3.56
N ARG A 99 -6.97 -1.59 2.65
CA ARG A 99 -7.73 -1.26 1.44
C ARG A 99 -7.95 -2.47 0.52
N LYS A 100 -6.97 -3.38 0.40
CA LYS A 100 -7.12 -4.65 -0.35
C LYS A 100 -8.22 -5.51 0.26
N ILE A 101 -8.22 -5.70 1.57
CA ILE A 101 -9.24 -6.50 2.27
C ILE A 101 -10.63 -5.89 2.11
N GLN A 102 -10.76 -4.59 2.38
CA GLN A 102 -12.05 -3.91 2.26
C GLN A 102 -12.59 -3.97 0.83
N SER A 103 -11.70 -3.85 -0.16
CA SER A 103 -12.09 -4.00 -1.55
C SER A 103 -12.64 -5.39 -1.84
N ARG A 104 -11.99 -6.46 -1.36
CA ARG A 104 -12.46 -7.84 -1.54
C ARG A 104 -13.84 -8.04 -0.93
N LYS A 105 -14.07 -7.57 0.30
CA LYS A 105 -15.39 -7.66 0.95
C LYS A 105 -16.49 -7.04 0.10
N VAL A 106 -16.28 -5.82 -0.42
CA VAL A 106 -17.27 -5.13 -1.27
C VAL A 106 -17.55 -5.92 -2.56
N PHE A 107 -16.51 -6.47 -3.20
CA PHE A 107 -16.69 -7.26 -4.42
C PHE A 107 -17.44 -8.56 -4.17
N THR A 108 -17.14 -9.28 -3.09
CA THR A 108 -17.87 -10.50 -2.72
C THR A 108 -19.36 -10.23 -2.46
N HIS A 109 -19.69 -9.15 -1.75
CA HIS A 109 -21.09 -8.77 -1.55
C HIS A 109 -21.77 -8.41 -2.85
N ARG A 110 -21.10 -7.63 -3.72
CA ARG A 110 -21.63 -7.30 -5.05
C ARG A 110 -21.96 -8.57 -5.83
N GLU A 111 -21.01 -9.50 -5.94
CA GLU A 111 -21.18 -10.76 -6.67
C GLU A 111 -22.33 -11.61 -6.11
N SER A 112 -22.48 -11.64 -4.78
CA SER A 112 -23.62 -12.27 -4.11
C SER A 112 -24.95 -11.62 -4.51
N TYR A 113 -25.03 -10.29 -4.53
CA TYR A 113 -26.24 -9.58 -4.96
C TYR A 113 -26.56 -9.79 -6.44
N GLU A 114 -25.56 -9.76 -7.32
CA GLU A 114 -25.74 -10.06 -8.75
C GLU A 114 -26.30 -11.48 -8.94
N THR A 115 -25.80 -12.45 -8.18
CA THR A 115 -26.33 -13.83 -8.20
C THR A 115 -27.79 -13.90 -7.76
N ILE A 116 -28.17 -13.14 -6.74
CA ILE A 116 -29.57 -13.07 -6.28
C ILE A 116 -30.44 -12.44 -7.35
N LEU A 117 -30.01 -11.31 -7.94
CA LEU A 117 -30.72 -10.60 -8.99
C LEU A 117 -31.00 -11.53 -10.19
N VAL A 118 -29.97 -12.20 -10.71
CA VAL A 118 -30.12 -13.15 -11.83
C VAL A 118 -31.12 -14.26 -11.47
N LYS A 119 -31.02 -14.87 -10.29
CA LYS A 119 -31.97 -15.90 -9.85
C LYS A 119 -33.40 -15.37 -9.74
N THR A 120 -33.58 -14.12 -9.29
CA THR A 120 -34.91 -13.50 -9.23
C THR A 120 -35.47 -13.18 -10.60
N GLU A 121 -34.64 -12.71 -11.53
CA GLU A 121 -35.00 -12.46 -12.93
C GLU A 121 -35.42 -13.75 -13.63
N GLU A 122 -34.68 -14.84 -13.46
CA GLU A 122 -35.03 -16.15 -13.99
C GLU A 122 -36.38 -16.67 -13.46
N LYS A 123 -36.63 -16.49 -12.16
CA LYS A 123 -37.92 -16.87 -11.55
C LYS A 123 -39.06 -16.02 -12.10
N LEU A 124 -38.85 -14.71 -12.23
CA LEU A 124 -39.84 -13.80 -12.79
C LEU A 124 -40.17 -14.17 -14.24
N ALA A 125 -39.16 -14.41 -15.07
CA ALA A 125 -39.33 -14.84 -16.45
C ALA A 125 -40.13 -16.15 -16.57
N LYS A 126 -39.87 -17.13 -15.68
CA LYS A 126 -40.64 -18.38 -15.62
C LYS A 126 -42.11 -18.14 -15.29
N VAL A 127 -42.40 -17.30 -14.30
CA VAL A 127 -43.78 -16.95 -13.92
C VAL A 127 -44.48 -16.24 -15.09
N TRP A 128 -43.81 -15.28 -15.71
CA TRP A 128 -44.36 -14.55 -16.86
C TRP A 128 -44.68 -15.47 -18.04
N MET A 129 -43.76 -16.38 -18.41
CA MET A 129 -44.04 -17.38 -19.45
C MET A 129 -45.22 -18.29 -19.09
N GLY A 130 -45.35 -18.68 -17.82
CA GLY A 130 -46.49 -19.46 -17.33
C GLY A 130 -47.81 -18.72 -17.48
N VAL A 131 -47.86 -17.45 -17.06
CA VAL A 131 -49.05 -16.58 -17.22
C VAL A 131 -49.38 -16.40 -18.70
N THR A 132 -48.42 -16.06 -19.54
CA THR A 132 -48.64 -15.89 -20.98
C THR A 132 -49.17 -17.18 -21.61
N ARG A 133 -48.65 -18.35 -21.24
CA ARG A 133 -49.18 -19.65 -21.72
C ARG A 133 -50.60 -19.92 -21.24
N ALA A 134 -50.91 -19.63 -19.98
CA ALA A 134 -52.25 -19.82 -19.42
C ALA A 134 -53.28 -18.88 -20.07
N CYS A 135 -52.91 -17.63 -20.33
CA CYS A 135 -53.77 -16.65 -21.01
C CYS A 135 -53.92 -16.92 -22.52
N PHE A 136 -53.03 -17.71 -23.14
CA PHE A 136 -53.13 -18.15 -24.54
C PHE A 136 -53.90 -19.46 -24.73
N VAL A 137 -54.55 -19.99 -23.68
CA VAL A 137 -55.53 -21.07 -23.87
C VAL A 137 -56.82 -20.43 -24.40
N PRO A 138 -57.24 -20.69 -25.65
CA PRO A 138 -58.50 -20.16 -26.13
C PRO A 138 -59.62 -20.84 -25.36
N GLU A 139 -60.53 -20.05 -24.79
CA GLU A 139 -61.90 -20.50 -24.54
C GLU A 139 -62.53 -20.93 -25.89
N CYS A 140 -62.31 -22.17 -26.30
CA CYS A 140 -63.02 -22.81 -27.40
C CYS A 140 -63.46 -24.20 -26.95
N GLY A 141 -64.41 -24.23 -26.04
CA GLY A 141 -64.99 -25.46 -25.54
C GLY A 141 -66.29 -25.24 -24.77
N LEU A 142 -67.20 -24.40 -25.28
CA LEU A 142 -68.62 -24.34 -24.90
C LEU A 142 -69.36 -23.46 -25.92
N ARG A 143 -69.91 -24.07 -26.98
CA ARG A 143 -71.04 -23.49 -27.71
C ARG A 143 -72.02 -24.61 -28.02
N ASP A 144 -73.25 -24.38 -27.61
CA ASP A 144 -74.33 -25.34 -27.47
C ASP A 144 -74.67 -26.11 -28.75
N LYS A 145 -75.06 -27.38 -28.59
CA LYS A 145 -75.77 -28.14 -29.61
C LYS A 145 -77.16 -27.51 -29.81
N PRO A 146 -77.57 -27.14 -31.04
CA PRO A 146 -78.98 -26.89 -31.30
C PRO A 146 -79.70 -28.23 -31.45
N HIS A 147 -80.56 -28.53 -30.48
CA HIS A 147 -81.63 -29.50 -30.63
C HIS A 147 -82.73 -28.80 -31.45
N PHE A 148 -82.94 -29.20 -32.71
CA PHE A 148 -84.16 -28.86 -33.43
C PHE A 148 -84.87 -30.15 -33.83
N ARG A 149 -86.18 -30.11 -33.60
CA ARG A 149 -87.16 -31.18 -33.70
C ARG A 149 -87.57 -31.43 -35.15
#